data_AF-A0A1V4AAM0-F1
#
_entry.id   AF-A0A1V4AAM0-F1
#
_cell.length_a   1.000
_cell.length_b   1.000
_cell.length_c   1.000
_cell.angle_alpha   90.00
_cell.angle_beta   90.00
_cell.angle_gamma   90.00
#
_symmetry.space_group_name_H-M   'P 1'
#
loop_
_entity.id
_entity.type
_entity.pdbx_description
1 polymer ?
#
loop_
_entity_poly.entity_id
_entity_poly.type
_entity_poly.pdbx_seq_one_letter_code
_entity_poly.pdbx_strand_id
1 'polypeptide(L)'
;MVEIISWVLVPVLYLGALALYLMVAPAIALLRGLALTMELLAGHVRLLVGVLYRRTPEFRTLPPYRPQDEDVKAYRNYFFGPGYRDLRQLLTLERRSYIRTTGDSFRAVTSGQFVTPARHRAFTVPYGLTLHLGLCLGAAMALPPLALLLALHALLLVTLTGGARLVAGTLRATDRAVLRVRRLRTGMLCPHCFERVPYPAYDCPRATCRRRHADIRPGTYGILRRRCECEERMPTLLMLMSRDARLQAFCVHPNCEKPMNADAGHMPEAALPLIGGQAAGKTQLMAAMLLALENAAAAGGPAIKLADDESHSNYQVLREVLRMQGHTRATQKALPRAHSFVLGSGRSERLIHLFDTAGERFVNREETDALRYARAARTIVFVLDPMSVKAFWAALDAAPGPPLDRTLASTVDPEDVYAPSIQTVDAMNAPLKRSRLAVAISKTDLLAAHGLLPETLDDSARARTWLCEELGLRNLVQTMEHDFQEVRYFYTAAVADEEARVDASVGRFVEWCLRE
;
A
#
# COMPACT_ATOMS: atom_id res chain seq x y z
N MET A 1 0.14 95.17 45.08
CA MET A 1 -0.98 94.35 44.53
C MET A 1 -0.53 93.42 43.42
N VAL A 2 0.16 93.92 42.37
CA VAL A 2 0.64 93.10 41.24
C VAL A 2 1.55 91.94 41.68
N GLU A 3 2.47 92.18 42.63
CA GLU A 3 3.36 91.13 43.15
C GLU A 3 2.65 90.05 43.98
N ILE A 4 1.64 90.41 44.78
CA ILE A 4 0.86 89.44 45.57
C ILE A 4 0.02 88.55 44.63
N ILE A 5 -0.54 89.15 43.58
CA ILE A 5 -1.31 88.42 42.55
C ILE A 5 -0.39 87.46 41.78
N SER A 6 0.81 87.90 41.35
CA SER A 6 1.73 87.06 40.58
C SER A 6 2.40 85.96 41.41
N TRP A 7 2.76 86.24 42.66
CA TRP A 7 3.57 85.32 43.48
C TRP A 7 2.78 84.45 44.45
N VAL A 8 1.52 84.78 44.77
CA VAL A 8 0.69 84.00 45.70
C VAL A 8 -0.58 83.49 45.03
N LEU A 9 -1.33 84.37 44.35
CA LEU A 9 -2.62 83.99 43.76
C LEU A 9 -2.46 83.01 42.58
N VAL A 10 -1.52 83.28 41.67
CA VAL A 10 -1.28 82.41 40.49
C VAL A 10 -0.82 81.00 40.89
N PRO A 11 0.15 80.81 41.81
CA PRO A 11 0.51 79.47 42.31
C PRO A 11 -0.64 78.75 43.03
N VAL A 12 -1.43 79.44 43.86
CA VAL A 12 -2.57 78.83 44.57
C VAL A 12 -3.66 78.39 43.59
N LEU A 13 -3.99 79.21 42.59
CA LEU A 13 -4.93 78.86 41.53
C LEU A 13 -4.42 77.68 40.68
N TYR A 14 -3.12 77.66 40.36
CA TYR A 14 -2.48 76.55 39.66
C TYR A 14 -2.53 75.25 40.48
N LEU A 15 -2.23 75.30 41.78
CA LEU A 15 -2.32 74.14 42.67
C LEU A 15 -3.76 73.65 42.83
N GLY A 16 -4.75 74.55 42.91
CA GLY A 16 -6.16 74.21 42.90
C GLY A 16 -6.60 73.53 41.59
N ALA A 17 -6.18 74.07 40.45
CA ALA A 17 -6.44 73.47 39.14
C ALA A 17 -5.76 72.11 38.98
N LEU A 18 -4.52 71.95 39.49
CA LEU A 18 -3.79 70.69 39.50
C LEU A 18 -4.48 69.66 40.41
N ALA A 19 -5.00 70.06 41.56
CA ALA A 19 -5.76 69.19 42.46
C ALA A 19 -7.06 68.70 41.81
N LEU A 20 -7.81 69.59 41.15
CA LEU A 20 -9.00 69.21 40.38
C LEU A 20 -8.64 68.27 39.21
N TYR A 21 -7.53 68.54 38.52
CA TYR A 21 -7.01 67.69 37.46
C TYR A 21 -6.64 66.29 37.96
N LEU A 22 -5.99 66.17 39.12
CA LEU A 22 -5.63 64.88 39.72
C LEU A 22 -6.85 64.00 40.01
N MET A 23 -8.04 64.57 40.21
CA MET A 23 -9.29 63.81 40.34
C MET A 23 -9.74 63.18 39.01
N VAL A 24 -9.45 63.83 37.88
CA VAL A 24 -9.84 63.38 36.54
C VAL A 24 -8.71 62.58 35.84
N ALA A 25 -7.47 62.77 36.28
CA ALA A 25 -6.27 62.12 35.75
C ALA A 25 -6.36 60.59 35.65
N PRO A 26 -6.88 59.84 36.65
CA PRO A 26 -7.06 58.39 36.54
C PRO A 26 -8.02 58.01 35.40
N ALA A 27 -9.09 58.77 35.19
CA ALA A 27 -10.05 58.52 34.12
C ALA A 27 -9.41 58.76 32.73
N ILE A 28 -8.62 59.83 32.58
CA ILE A 28 -7.87 60.12 31.35
C ILE A 28 -6.86 59.01 31.05
N ALA A 29 -6.09 58.59 32.05
CA ALA A 29 -5.13 57.50 31.91
C ALA A 29 -5.82 56.18 31.51
N LEU A 30 -6.94 55.85 32.15
CA LEU A 30 -7.72 54.65 31.82
C LEU A 30 -8.27 54.71 30.38
N LEU A 31 -8.89 55.82 29.98
CA LEU A 31 -9.42 55.99 28.62
C LEU A 31 -8.31 55.87 27.56
N ARG A 32 -7.13 56.45 27.82
CA ARG A 32 -6.00 56.30 26.91
C ARG A 32 -5.47 54.87 26.86
N GLY A 33 -5.42 54.20 28.00
CA GLY A 33 -5.05 52.79 28.09
C GLY A 33 -6.00 51.90 27.30
N LEU A 34 -7.31 52.06 27.51
CA LEU A 34 -8.36 51.35 26.76
C LEU A 34 -8.26 51.61 25.26
N ALA A 35 -8.00 52.85 24.83
CA ALA A 35 -7.81 53.17 23.42
C ALA A 35 -6.62 52.41 22.80
N LEU A 36 -5.48 52.34 23.50
CA LEU A 36 -4.31 51.57 23.05
C LEU A 36 -4.64 50.07 23.00
N THR A 37 -5.31 49.53 24.02
CA THR A 37 -5.73 48.12 24.04
C THR A 37 -6.63 47.80 22.85
N MET A 38 -7.61 48.65 22.54
CA MET A 38 -8.50 48.48 21.39
C MET A 38 -7.73 48.55 20.06
N GLU A 39 -6.76 49.45 19.93
CA GLU A 39 -5.91 49.57 18.74
C GLU A 39 -5.08 48.29 18.51
N LEU A 40 -4.50 47.73 19.58
CA LEU A 40 -3.74 46.49 19.53
C LEU A 40 -4.61 45.28 19.17
N LEU A 41 -5.81 45.18 19.76
CA LEU A 41 -6.78 44.13 19.44
C LEU A 41 -7.28 44.21 18.00
N ALA A 42 -7.60 45.41 17.51
CA ALA A 42 -7.94 45.63 16.10
C ALA A 42 -6.75 45.33 15.18
N GLY A 43 -5.52 45.57 15.64
CA GLY A 43 -4.28 45.13 15.00
C GLY A 43 -4.21 43.61 14.84
N HIS A 44 -4.48 42.85 15.92
CA HIS A 44 -4.50 41.39 15.90
C HIS A 44 -5.47 40.83 14.87
N VAL A 45 -6.72 41.33 14.83
CA VAL A 45 -7.73 40.88 13.85
C VAL A 45 -7.26 41.14 12.40
N ARG A 46 -6.67 42.32 12.15
CA ARG A 46 -6.10 42.64 10.82
C ARG A 46 -4.96 41.70 10.43
N LEU A 47 -4.08 41.35 11.37
CA LEU A 47 -2.99 40.41 11.14
C LEU A 47 -3.52 38.99 10.89
N LEU A 48 -4.50 38.54 11.68
CA LEU A 48 -5.12 37.23 11.51
C LEU A 48 -5.76 37.07 10.13
N VAL A 49 -6.57 38.05 9.71
CA VAL A 49 -7.18 38.08 8.36
C VAL A 49 -6.12 38.23 7.27
N GLY A 50 -5.08 39.01 7.54
CA GLY A 50 -3.93 39.21 6.65
C GLY A 50 -3.18 37.91 6.36
N VAL A 51 -2.87 37.14 7.40
CA VAL A 51 -2.11 35.88 7.31
C VAL A 51 -2.97 34.75 6.74
N LEU A 52 -4.20 34.57 7.21
CA LEU A 52 -5.01 33.41 6.83
C LEU A 52 -5.70 33.59 5.47
N TYR A 53 -6.24 34.77 5.20
CA TYR A 53 -7.10 35.02 4.02
C TYR A 53 -6.39 35.84 2.94
N ARG A 54 -5.98 37.08 3.23
CA ARG A 54 -5.46 38.00 2.19
C ARG A 54 -4.12 37.58 1.62
N ARG A 55 -3.23 37.05 2.46
CA ARG A 55 -1.91 36.50 2.09
C ARG A 55 -1.10 37.42 1.17
N THR A 56 -1.13 38.74 1.39
CA THR A 56 -0.31 39.71 0.64
C THR A 56 1.18 39.63 1.05
N PRO A 57 2.12 40.16 0.24
CA PRO A 57 3.55 40.10 0.54
C PRO A 57 3.91 40.66 1.91
N GLU A 58 3.20 41.69 2.37
CA GLU A 58 3.36 42.33 3.68
C GLU A 58 3.16 41.36 4.86
N PHE A 59 2.25 40.40 4.71
CA PHE A 59 1.97 39.41 5.76
C PHE A 59 2.84 38.15 5.62
N ARG A 60 3.53 37.93 4.48
CA ARG A 60 4.36 36.75 4.25
C ARG A 60 5.81 37.01 4.68
N THR A 61 6.13 36.71 5.94
CA THR A 61 7.50 36.88 6.46
C THR A 61 8.38 35.66 6.25
N LEU A 62 7.77 34.49 6.06
CA LEU A 62 8.47 33.25 5.79
C LEU A 62 8.20 32.86 4.31
N PRO A 63 9.09 32.10 3.64
CA PRO A 63 8.89 31.58 2.26
C PRO A 63 7.96 30.34 2.19
N PRO A 64 6.87 30.33 1.41
CA PRO A 64 5.81 29.30 1.48
C PRO A 64 6.35 27.90 1.21
N TYR A 65 5.66 26.87 1.72
CA TYR A 65 5.97 25.48 1.35
C TYR A 65 5.82 25.31 -0.16
N ARG A 66 6.92 24.93 -0.79
CA ARG A 66 7.01 24.64 -2.21
C ARG A 66 7.21 23.14 -2.38
N PRO A 67 6.44 22.48 -3.26
CA PRO A 67 6.62 21.06 -3.52
C PRO A 67 8.02 20.75 -4.09
N GLN A 68 8.71 21.73 -4.68
CA GLN A 68 10.09 21.59 -5.17
C GLN A 68 11.10 21.33 -4.06
N ASP A 69 10.87 21.88 -2.86
CA ASP A 69 11.81 21.83 -1.75
C ASP A 69 11.63 20.57 -0.88
N GLU A 70 10.61 19.76 -1.18
CA GLU A 70 10.29 18.53 -0.46
C GLU A 70 10.92 17.30 -1.13
N ASP A 71 11.25 16.28 -0.34
CA ASP A 71 11.73 14.98 -0.86
C ASP A 71 10.66 14.32 -1.74
N VAL A 72 9.40 14.35 -1.26
CA VAL A 72 8.25 13.94 -2.03
C VAL A 72 7.68 15.17 -2.71
N LYS A 73 7.82 15.25 -4.04
CA LYS A 73 7.37 16.38 -4.87
C LYS A 73 5.84 16.52 -4.93
N ALA A 74 5.23 16.89 -3.82
CA ALA A 74 3.79 17.04 -3.63
C ALA A 74 3.51 18.10 -2.56
N TYR A 75 2.33 18.70 -2.62
CA TYR A 75 1.94 19.72 -1.65
C TYR A 75 1.63 19.09 -0.30
N ARG A 76 2.17 19.69 0.78
CA ARG A 76 1.77 19.34 2.14
C ARG A 76 0.32 19.77 2.41
N ASN A 77 -0.43 18.92 3.08
CA ASN A 77 -1.71 19.27 3.64
C ASN A 77 -1.53 20.34 4.73
N TYR A 78 -2.47 21.28 4.82
CA TYR A 78 -2.41 22.44 5.72
C TYR A 78 -2.10 22.08 7.17
N PHE A 79 -2.76 21.04 7.69
CA PHE A 79 -2.59 20.58 9.08
C PHE A 79 -1.24 19.89 9.35
N PHE A 80 -0.46 19.55 8.33
CA PHE A 80 0.81 18.81 8.46
C PHE A 80 2.05 19.68 8.17
N GLY A 81 1.93 21.01 8.31
CA GLY A 81 3.05 21.94 8.18
C GLY A 81 2.60 23.40 8.05
N PRO A 82 1.87 23.76 6.97
CA PRO A 82 1.48 25.14 6.70
C PRO A 82 0.77 25.86 7.87
N GLY A 83 -0.12 25.18 8.61
CA GLY A 83 -0.82 25.79 9.74
C GLY A 83 0.09 26.21 10.90
N TYR A 84 1.06 25.37 11.28
CA TYR A 84 2.04 25.71 12.34
C TYR A 84 2.93 26.88 11.94
N ARG A 85 3.22 26.96 10.65
CA ARG A 85 3.99 28.03 10.07
C ARG A 85 3.20 29.34 10.04
N ASP A 86 1.92 29.31 9.68
CA ASP A 86 1.04 30.48 9.74
C ASP A 86 0.91 31.00 11.19
N LEU A 87 0.84 30.10 12.17
CA LEU A 87 0.90 30.46 13.60
C LEU A 87 2.24 31.16 13.95
N ARG A 88 3.39 30.64 13.49
CA ARG A 88 4.70 31.27 13.71
C ARG A 88 4.81 32.65 13.05
N GLN A 89 4.23 32.79 11.87
CA GLN A 89 4.17 34.06 11.15
C GLN A 89 3.31 35.07 11.91
N LEU A 90 2.14 34.66 12.41
CA LEU A 90 1.26 35.49 13.24
C LEU A 90 1.99 35.97 14.50
N LEU A 91 2.62 35.07 15.26
CA LEU A 91 3.40 35.42 16.45
C LEU A 91 4.51 36.45 16.17
N THR A 92 5.19 36.30 15.03
CA THR A 92 6.28 37.21 14.64
C THR A 92 5.75 38.59 14.27
N LEU A 93 4.65 38.64 13.51
CA LEU A 93 4.02 39.89 13.09
C LEU A 93 3.35 40.62 14.25
N GLU A 94 2.70 39.88 15.15
CA GLU A 94 2.04 40.42 16.32
C GLU A 94 3.04 41.04 17.28
N ARG A 95 4.18 40.37 17.56
CA ARG A 95 5.26 40.95 18.35
C ARG A 95 5.79 42.25 17.74
N ARG A 96 6.02 42.27 16.42
CA ARG A 96 6.49 43.48 15.71
C ARG A 96 5.44 44.59 15.77
N SER A 97 4.17 44.27 15.57
CA SER A 97 3.09 45.24 15.61
C SER A 97 2.91 45.82 17.01
N TYR A 98 2.97 44.98 18.05
CA TYR A 98 2.88 45.39 19.45
C TYR A 98 3.98 46.39 19.82
N ILE A 99 5.24 46.06 19.51
CA ILE A 99 6.39 46.93 19.79
C ILE A 99 6.27 48.25 19.03
N ARG A 100 5.90 48.20 17.74
CA ARG A 100 5.76 49.40 16.90
C ARG A 100 4.63 50.31 17.36
N THR A 101 3.41 49.79 17.50
CA THR A 101 2.23 50.58 17.89
C THR A 101 2.41 51.19 19.28
N THR A 102 2.98 50.44 20.22
CA THR A 102 3.32 50.96 21.55
C THR A 102 4.39 52.05 21.43
N GLY A 103 5.51 51.79 20.76
CA GLY A 103 6.58 52.76 20.57
C GLY A 103 6.16 54.05 19.87
N ASP A 104 5.33 53.95 18.83
CA ASP A 104 4.76 55.09 18.10
C ASP A 104 3.81 55.90 19.00
N SER A 105 2.98 55.23 19.81
CA SER A 105 2.10 55.89 20.77
C SER A 105 2.89 56.63 21.86
N PHE A 106 3.97 56.05 22.38
CA PHE A 106 4.86 56.72 23.34
C PHE A 106 5.55 57.92 22.68
N ARG A 107 6.12 57.76 21.47
CA ARG A 107 6.76 58.84 20.72
C ARG A 107 5.82 60.00 20.44
N ALA A 108 4.57 59.73 20.06
CA ALA A 108 3.56 60.74 19.77
C ALA A 108 3.21 61.58 21.01
N VAL A 109 3.12 60.94 22.19
CA VAL A 109 2.92 61.66 23.45
C VAL A 109 4.17 62.48 23.81
N THR A 110 5.36 61.90 23.65
CA THR A 110 6.63 62.58 23.93
C THR A 110 6.81 63.84 23.08
N SER A 111 6.63 63.72 21.76
CA SER A 111 6.78 64.86 20.84
C SER A 111 5.72 65.93 21.07
N GLY A 112 4.46 65.53 21.34
CA GLY A 112 3.35 66.45 21.51
C GLY A 112 3.33 67.21 22.85
N GLN A 113 3.81 66.58 23.94
CA GLN A 113 3.66 67.13 25.30
C GLN A 113 4.96 67.63 25.95
N PHE A 114 6.12 67.08 25.55
CA PHE A 114 7.40 67.34 26.23
C PHE A 114 8.43 68.11 25.37
N VAL A 115 8.39 67.99 24.03
CA VAL A 115 9.44 68.53 23.14
C VAL A 115 9.04 69.84 22.44
N THR A 116 7.74 70.15 22.29
CA THR A 116 7.22 71.38 21.65
C THR A 116 7.49 72.67 22.48
N PRO A 117 7.61 73.87 21.86
CA PRO A 117 8.12 75.08 22.54
C PRO A 117 7.19 75.66 23.64
N ALA A 118 7.53 75.28 24.88
CA ALA A 118 7.75 76.06 26.11
C ALA A 118 6.77 77.11 26.68
N ARG A 119 5.68 77.56 26.03
CA ARG A 119 4.79 78.56 26.70
C ARG A 119 3.90 77.99 27.80
N HIS A 120 3.63 76.68 27.83
CA HIS A 120 2.67 76.05 28.77
C HIS A 120 3.16 74.76 29.44
N ARG A 121 4.48 74.60 29.68
CA ARG A 121 5.07 73.36 30.23
C ARG A 121 4.49 72.93 31.58
N ALA A 122 4.07 73.88 32.42
CA ALA A 122 3.44 73.59 33.70
C ALA A 122 2.15 72.76 33.54
N PHE A 123 1.39 72.97 32.47
CA PHE A 123 0.14 72.25 32.21
C PHE A 123 0.33 71.01 31.32
N THR A 124 1.29 71.02 30.39
CA THR A 124 1.51 69.89 29.47
C THR A 124 2.23 68.71 30.10
N VAL A 125 3.11 68.94 31.08
CA VAL A 125 3.89 67.87 31.72
C VAL A 125 3.02 66.94 32.59
N PRO A 126 2.18 67.43 33.53
CA PRO A 126 1.27 66.56 34.28
C PRO A 126 0.32 65.78 33.37
N TYR A 127 -0.14 66.41 32.28
CA TYR A 127 -0.95 65.75 31.25
C TYR A 127 -0.19 64.65 30.51
N GLY A 128 1.00 64.94 30.00
CA GLY A 128 1.86 63.94 29.35
C GLY A 128 2.22 62.75 30.25
N LEU A 129 2.45 62.98 31.55
CA LEU A 129 2.70 61.92 32.53
C LEU A 129 1.48 61.01 32.71
N THR A 130 0.27 61.56 32.79
CA THR A 130 -0.95 60.72 32.86
C THR A 130 -1.18 59.93 31.59
N LEU A 131 -0.86 60.48 30.41
CA LEU A 131 -0.93 59.75 29.16
C LEU A 131 0.10 58.61 29.11
N HIS A 132 1.33 58.82 29.59
CA HIS A 132 2.33 57.74 29.72
C HIS A 132 1.86 56.65 30.69
N LEU A 133 1.30 57.03 31.84
CA LEU A 133 0.72 56.06 32.80
C LEU A 133 -0.40 55.25 32.15
N GLY A 134 -1.28 55.93 31.39
CA GLY A 134 -2.33 55.28 30.60
C GLY A 134 -1.79 54.34 29.53
N LEU A 135 -0.73 54.71 28.82
CA LEU A 135 -0.08 53.85 27.82
C LEU A 135 0.59 52.62 28.46
N CYS A 136 1.27 52.77 29.60
CA CYS A 136 1.84 51.65 30.34
C CYS A 136 0.74 50.68 30.78
N LEU A 137 -0.35 51.21 31.35
CA LEU A 137 -1.51 50.43 31.77
C LEU A 137 -2.16 49.72 30.56
N GLY A 138 -2.40 50.44 29.46
CA GLY A 138 -3.00 49.88 28.24
C GLY A 138 -2.15 48.79 27.58
N ALA A 139 -0.82 48.97 27.57
CA ALA A 139 0.12 47.95 27.08
C ALA A 139 0.05 46.69 27.93
N ALA A 140 0.09 46.82 29.26
CA ALA A 140 -0.05 45.69 30.18
C ALA A 140 -1.42 45.01 30.08
N MET A 141 -2.52 45.79 30.02
CA MET A 141 -3.89 45.29 29.89
C MET A 141 -4.16 44.59 28.55
N ALA A 142 -3.41 44.92 27.49
CA ALA A 142 -3.56 44.26 26.19
C ALA A 142 -2.92 42.86 26.13
N LEU A 143 -1.95 42.55 26.99
CA LEU A 143 -1.24 41.26 26.95
C LEU A 143 -2.17 40.06 27.21
N PRO A 144 -3.01 40.02 28.27
CA PRO A 144 -3.89 38.88 28.51
C PRO A 144 -4.87 38.55 27.37
N PRO A 145 -5.64 39.50 26.80
CA PRO A 145 -6.56 39.17 25.72
C PRO A 145 -5.84 38.76 24.43
N LEU A 146 -4.69 39.37 24.09
CA LEU A 146 -3.90 38.96 22.93
C LEU A 146 -3.33 37.54 23.11
N ALA A 147 -2.78 37.25 24.29
CA ALA A 147 -2.28 35.92 24.62
C ALA A 147 -3.39 34.87 24.57
N LEU A 148 -4.59 35.21 25.07
CA LEU A 148 -5.76 34.34 25.01
C LEU A 148 -6.19 34.07 23.56
N LEU A 149 -6.27 35.09 22.70
CA LEU A 149 -6.63 34.92 21.28
C LEU A 149 -5.62 34.03 20.54
N LEU A 150 -4.32 34.24 20.76
CA LEU A 150 -3.27 33.39 20.22
C LEU A 150 -3.36 31.95 20.73
N ALA A 151 -3.60 31.77 22.04
CA ALA A 151 -3.75 30.45 22.64
C ALA A 151 -4.98 29.72 22.09
N LEU A 152 -6.11 30.41 21.90
CA LEU A 152 -7.31 29.88 21.26
C LEU A 152 -7.03 29.46 19.82
N HIS A 153 -6.30 30.28 19.03
CA HIS A 153 -5.92 29.93 17.67
C HIS A 153 -4.98 28.70 17.63
N ALA A 154 -3.99 28.65 18.52
CA ALA A 154 -3.09 27.51 18.65
C ALA A 154 -3.84 26.23 19.05
N LEU A 155 -4.77 26.33 20.00
CA LEU A 155 -5.63 25.22 20.44
C LEU A 155 -6.51 24.72 19.30
N LEU A 156 -7.15 25.61 18.54
CA LEU A 156 -7.92 25.25 17.35
C LEU A 156 -7.06 24.53 16.31
N LEU A 157 -5.85 25.03 16.06
CA LEU A 157 -4.94 24.38 15.12
C LEU A 157 -4.52 22.98 15.60
N VAL A 158 -4.18 22.82 16.89
CA VAL A 158 -3.78 21.54 17.48
C VAL A 158 -4.93 20.53 17.44
N THR A 159 -6.15 20.95 17.79
CA THR A 159 -7.34 20.10 17.76
C THR A 159 -7.68 19.66 16.34
N LEU A 160 -7.72 20.58 15.37
CA LEU A 160 -7.93 20.24 13.96
C LEU A 160 -6.84 19.33 13.40
N THR A 161 -5.59 19.56 13.79
CA THR A 161 -4.47 18.71 13.37
C THR A 161 -4.56 17.32 14.00
N GLY A 162 -4.92 17.23 15.28
CA GLY A 162 -5.20 15.97 15.96
C GLY A 162 -6.31 15.19 15.27
N GLY A 163 -7.42 15.86 14.94
CA GLY A 163 -8.53 15.30 14.16
C GLY A 163 -8.08 14.82 12.78
N ALA A 164 -7.31 15.63 12.05
CA ALA A 164 -6.77 15.25 10.74
C ALA A 164 -5.84 14.02 10.81
N ARG A 165 -5.02 13.91 11.85
CA ARG A 165 -4.17 12.73 12.10
C ARG A 165 -4.99 11.50 12.48
N LEU A 166 -6.02 11.67 13.30
CA LEU A 166 -6.94 10.60 13.66
C LEU A 166 -7.65 10.07 12.41
N VAL A 167 -8.22 10.94 11.58
CA VAL A 167 -8.88 10.56 10.32
C VAL A 167 -7.88 9.88 9.37
N ALA A 168 -6.67 10.42 9.19
CA ALA A 168 -5.66 9.75 8.37
C ALA A 168 -5.29 8.35 8.92
N GLY A 169 -5.19 8.22 10.24
CA GLY A 169 -4.93 6.95 10.94
C GLY A 169 -6.05 5.93 10.78
N THR A 170 -7.31 6.34 10.96
CA THR A 170 -8.49 5.48 10.77
C THR A 170 -8.60 5.04 9.32
N LEU A 171 -8.39 5.95 8.36
CA LEU A 171 -8.40 5.62 6.93
C LEU A 171 -7.29 4.62 6.57
N ARG A 172 -6.07 4.80 7.09
CA ARG A 172 -4.99 3.81 6.94
C ARG A 172 -5.33 2.47 7.58
N ALA A 173 -5.98 2.47 8.74
CA ALA A 173 -6.41 1.24 9.41
C ALA A 173 -7.49 0.53 8.60
N THR A 174 -8.46 1.26 8.03
CA THR A 174 -9.47 0.69 7.13
C THR A 174 -8.86 0.11 5.87
N ASP A 175 -7.90 0.80 5.24
CA ASP A 175 -7.21 0.28 4.05
C ASP A 175 -6.47 -1.04 4.36
N ARG A 176 -5.74 -1.08 5.49
CA ARG A 176 -5.10 -2.32 5.98
C ARG A 176 -6.10 -3.41 6.34
N ALA A 177 -7.24 -3.05 6.93
CA ALA A 177 -8.29 -4.01 7.28
C ALA A 177 -8.89 -4.62 6.02
N VAL A 178 -9.14 -3.82 4.98
CA VAL A 178 -9.67 -4.35 3.72
C VAL A 178 -8.63 -5.18 2.99
N LEU A 179 -7.36 -4.77 2.96
CA LEU A 179 -6.27 -5.62 2.44
C LEU A 179 -6.18 -6.95 3.23
N ARG A 180 -6.48 -6.93 4.53
CA ARG A 180 -6.55 -8.13 5.36
C ARG A 180 -7.74 -9.02 5.02
N VAL A 181 -8.92 -8.44 4.84
CA VAL A 181 -10.14 -9.17 4.42
C VAL A 181 -9.98 -9.77 3.03
N ARG A 182 -9.34 -9.05 2.10
CA ARG A 182 -9.03 -9.53 0.74
C ARG A 182 -7.83 -10.48 0.67
N ARG A 183 -7.28 -10.92 1.80
CA ARG A 183 -6.12 -11.83 1.90
C ARG A 183 -4.84 -11.31 1.23
N LEU A 184 -4.72 -10.01 1.00
CA LEU A 184 -3.55 -9.34 0.42
C LEU A 184 -2.50 -8.90 1.46
N ARG A 185 -2.58 -9.42 2.70
CA ARG A 185 -1.66 -9.03 3.81
C ARG A 185 -0.19 -9.24 3.48
N THR A 186 0.11 -10.24 2.65
CA THR A 186 1.49 -10.62 2.33
C THR A 186 2.08 -9.74 1.22
N GLY A 187 1.32 -8.78 0.70
CA GLY A 187 1.72 -7.93 -0.43
C GLY A 187 1.26 -8.46 -1.78
N MET A 188 1.29 -7.57 -2.78
CA MET A 188 0.95 -7.82 -4.18
C MET A 188 2.11 -8.47 -4.90
N LEU A 189 1.86 -9.50 -5.70
CA LEU A 189 2.92 -10.12 -6.49
C LEU A 189 3.29 -9.21 -7.67
N CYS A 190 4.58 -8.97 -7.88
CA CYS A 190 5.03 -8.25 -9.08
C CYS A 190 5.20 -9.23 -10.24
N PRO A 191 4.63 -8.98 -11.44
CA PRO A 191 4.75 -9.87 -12.59
C PRO A 191 6.16 -9.91 -13.22
N HIS A 192 7.09 -9.08 -12.74
CA HIS A 192 8.43 -8.98 -13.30
C HIS A 192 9.54 -9.48 -12.36
N CYS A 193 9.49 -9.11 -11.07
CA CYS A 193 10.46 -9.61 -10.08
C CYS A 193 9.92 -10.73 -9.20
N PHE A 194 8.62 -11.00 -9.25
CA PHE A 194 7.96 -12.08 -8.51
C PHE A 194 8.13 -12.03 -6.99
N GLU A 195 8.53 -10.86 -6.48
CA GLU A 195 8.55 -10.55 -5.06
C GLU A 195 7.26 -9.85 -4.66
N ARG A 196 6.82 -10.10 -3.42
CA ARG A 196 5.62 -9.48 -2.90
C ARG A 196 5.90 -8.05 -2.46
N VAL A 197 5.27 -7.10 -3.14
CA VAL A 197 5.32 -5.66 -2.86
C VAL A 197 4.26 -5.32 -1.81
N PRO A 198 4.63 -4.88 -0.59
CA PRO A 198 3.66 -4.52 0.44
C PRO A 198 2.77 -3.33 0.05
N TYR A 199 3.36 -2.37 -0.67
CA TYR A 199 2.67 -1.19 -1.18
C TYR A 199 3.42 -0.66 -2.42
N PRO A 200 2.80 -0.64 -3.61
CA PRO A 200 3.46 -0.21 -4.84
C PRO A 200 3.56 1.32 -4.90
N ALA A 201 4.47 1.78 -5.75
CA ALA A 201 4.54 3.19 -6.13
C ALA A 201 3.50 3.49 -7.21
N TYR A 202 3.02 4.72 -7.27
CA TYR A 202 2.02 5.15 -8.25
C TYR A 202 2.50 6.38 -9.01
N ASP A 203 2.27 6.39 -10.32
CA ASP A 203 2.52 7.57 -11.14
C ASP A 203 1.36 8.57 -11.07
N CYS A 204 1.69 9.85 -11.21
CA CYS A 204 0.71 10.91 -11.36
C CYS A 204 -0.17 10.65 -12.61
N PRO A 205 -1.51 10.76 -12.51
CA PRO A 205 -2.43 10.46 -13.62
C PRO A 205 -2.30 11.46 -14.78
N ARG A 206 -1.71 12.64 -14.52
CA ARG A 206 -1.46 13.63 -15.57
C ARG A 206 -0.40 13.13 -16.54
N ALA A 207 -0.79 12.96 -17.80
CA ALA A 207 0.06 12.43 -18.87
C ALA A 207 1.38 13.20 -19.06
N THR A 208 1.39 14.51 -18.83
CA THR A 208 2.59 15.35 -18.97
C THR A 208 3.54 15.29 -17.77
N CYS A 209 3.09 14.76 -16.62
CA CYS A 209 3.89 14.73 -15.39
C CYS A 209 4.44 13.34 -15.10
N ARG A 210 3.57 12.32 -15.07
CA ARG A 210 3.89 10.91 -14.75
C ARG A 210 4.91 10.71 -13.61
N ARG A 211 4.96 11.62 -12.65
CA ARG A 211 5.92 11.52 -11.55
C ARG A 211 5.52 10.40 -10.61
N ARG A 212 6.49 9.57 -10.25
CA ARG A 212 6.33 8.45 -9.34
C ARG A 212 6.25 8.88 -7.88
N HIS A 213 5.31 8.29 -7.15
CA HIS A 213 5.10 8.49 -5.73
C HIS A 213 5.09 7.14 -4.99
N ALA A 214 6.12 6.90 -4.17
CA ALA A 214 6.29 5.63 -3.46
C ALA A 214 5.24 5.35 -2.37
N ASP A 215 4.72 6.41 -1.72
CA ASP A 215 3.67 6.30 -0.72
C ASP A 215 2.61 7.37 -0.97
N ILE A 216 1.41 6.95 -1.35
CA ILE A 216 0.25 7.84 -1.54
C ILE A 216 -0.77 7.75 -0.41
N ARG A 217 -0.52 6.97 0.65
CA ARG A 217 -1.46 6.75 1.75
C ARG A 217 -1.84 8.04 2.49
N PRO A 218 -3.03 8.12 3.12
CA PRO A 218 -3.50 9.29 3.85
C PRO A 218 -2.45 9.82 4.83
N GLY A 219 -2.16 11.12 4.88
CA GLY A 219 -1.16 11.68 5.81
C GLY A 219 -0.70 13.07 5.41
N THR A 220 0.61 13.31 5.53
CA THR A 220 1.26 14.63 5.35
C THR A 220 0.92 15.31 4.04
N TYR A 221 0.84 14.57 2.94
CA TYR A 221 0.62 15.12 1.59
C TYR A 221 -0.85 15.12 1.16
N GLY A 222 -1.78 14.67 2.02
CA GLY A 222 -3.21 14.62 1.72
C GLY A 222 -3.94 13.56 2.54
N ILE A 223 -5.19 13.81 2.95
CA ILE A 223 -6.00 12.83 3.72
C ILE A 223 -6.78 11.92 2.77
N LEU A 224 -7.74 12.47 2.01
CA LEU A 224 -8.53 11.72 1.02
C LEU A 224 -7.94 11.81 -0.40
N ARG A 225 -7.34 12.97 -0.70
CA ARG A 225 -6.65 13.24 -1.95
C ARG A 225 -5.35 13.99 -1.63
N ARG A 226 -4.30 13.67 -2.36
CA ARG A 226 -3.03 14.40 -2.36
C ARG A 226 -2.89 15.20 -3.64
N ARG A 227 -2.09 16.27 -3.61
CA ARG A 227 -1.82 17.10 -4.79
C ARG A 227 -0.36 16.98 -5.20
N CYS A 228 -0.11 16.51 -6.42
CA CYS A 228 1.23 16.46 -7.01
C CYS A 228 1.77 17.89 -7.23
N GLU A 229 3.07 18.06 -7.47
CA GLU A 229 3.66 19.33 -7.90
C GLU A 229 2.96 19.92 -9.15
N CYS A 230 2.55 19.07 -10.09
CA CYS A 230 1.79 19.48 -11.29
C CYS A 230 0.32 19.86 -11.02
N GLU A 231 -0.05 20.04 -9.75
CA GLU A 231 -1.38 20.37 -9.23
C GLU A 231 -2.47 19.31 -9.39
N GLU A 232 -2.14 18.20 -10.06
CA GLU A 232 -3.07 17.08 -10.24
C GLU A 232 -3.41 16.38 -8.92
N ARG A 233 -4.67 15.97 -8.76
CA ARG A 233 -5.18 15.35 -7.53
C ARG A 233 -5.19 13.84 -7.65
N MET A 234 -4.49 13.17 -6.75
CA MET A 234 -4.45 11.71 -6.68
C MET A 234 -5.23 11.21 -5.47
N PRO A 235 -6.02 10.14 -5.59
CA PRO A 235 -6.62 9.47 -4.43
C PRO A 235 -5.51 8.92 -3.51
N THR A 236 -5.76 8.90 -2.20
CA THR A 236 -4.80 8.34 -1.22
C THR A 236 -5.15 6.92 -0.78
N LEU A 237 -6.39 6.49 -1.03
CA LEU A 237 -6.95 5.22 -0.56
C LEU A 237 -7.14 4.27 -1.74
N LEU A 238 -6.50 3.10 -1.66
CA LEU A 238 -6.61 2.06 -2.69
C LEU A 238 -8.05 1.56 -2.84
N MET A 239 -8.79 1.51 -1.73
CA MET A 239 -10.19 1.07 -1.72
C MET A 239 -11.17 2.04 -2.39
N LEU A 240 -10.81 3.33 -2.50
CA LEU A 240 -11.62 4.35 -3.16
C LEU A 240 -11.20 4.57 -4.62
N MET A 241 -10.20 3.83 -5.10
CA MET A 241 -9.85 3.83 -6.53
C MET A 241 -10.91 3.03 -7.27
N SER A 242 -11.89 3.73 -7.86
CA SER A 242 -12.80 3.17 -8.84
C SER A 242 -12.02 2.67 -10.06
N ARG A 243 -12.64 1.83 -10.91
CA ARG A 243 -12.00 1.34 -12.14
C ARG A 243 -11.43 2.48 -13.02
N ASP A 244 -12.11 3.63 -13.04
CA ASP A 244 -11.72 4.81 -13.82
C ASP A 244 -10.63 5.67 -13.15
N ALA A 245 -10.41 5.49 -11.84
CA ALA A 245 -9.40 6.21 -11.07
C ALA A 245 -8.17 5.35 -10.75
N ARG A 246 -7.98 4.24 -11.49
CA ARG A 246 -6.82 3.35 -11.36
C ARG A 246 -5.55 4.07 -11.81
N LEU A 247 -4.63 4.22 -10.88
CA LEU A 247 -3.29 4.72 -11.16
C LEU A 247 -2.41 3.54 -11.53
N GLN A 248 -1.51 3.73 -12.50
CA GLN A 248 -0.52 2.73 -12.85
C GLN A 248 0.39 2.46 -11.65
N ALA A 249 0.35 1.23 -11.15
CA ALA A 249 1.21 0.75 -10.07
C ALA A 249 2.59 0.35 -10.61
N PHE A 250 3.62 0.51 -9.79
CA PHE A 250 5.00 0.14 -10.07
C PHE A 250 5.63 -0.59 -8.89
N CYS A 251 6.51 -1.53 -9.21
CA CYS A 251 7.28 -2.25 -8.21
C CYS A 251 8.26 -1.30 -7.49
N VAL A 252 8.37 -1.42 -6.17
CA VAL A 252 9.29 -0.61 -5.33
C VAL A 252 10.64 -1.29 -5.10
N HIS A 253 10.81 -2.53 -5.57
CA HIS A 253 12.09 -3.22 -5.46
C HIS A 253 13.11 -2.58 -6.41
N PRO A 254 14.34 -2.29 -5.93
CA PRO A 254 15.35 -1.53 -6.68
C PRO A 254 15.79 -2.24 -7.97
N ASN A 255 15.66 -3.57 -8.02
CA ASN A 255 16.06 -4.36 -9.18
C ASN A 255 14.97 -4.49 -10.24
N CYS A 256 13.78 -3.93 -10.01
CA CYS A 256 12.62 -4.13 -10.87
C CYS A 256 12.07 -2.82 -11.43
N GLU A 257 11.47 -1.98 -10.58
CA GLU A 257 10.87 -0.67 -10.95
C GLU A 257 9.90 -0.64 -12.15
N LYS A 258 9.52 -1.81 -12.66
CA LYS A 258 8.62 -2.03 -13.79
C LYS A 258 7.15 -1.88 -13.40
N PRO A 259 6.27 -1.57 -14.37
CA PRO A 259 4.82 -1.45 -14.14
C PRO A 259 4.25 -2.78 -13.65
N MET A 260 3.30 -2.70 -12.73
CA MET A 260 2.50 -3.84 -12.27
C MET A 260 1.17 -3.87 -13.02
N ASN A 261 0.49 -5.02 -13.01
CA ASN A 261 -0.83 -5.16 -13.62
C ASN A 261 -1.81 -4.11 -13.04
N ALA A 262 -2.71 -3.58 -13.87
CA ALA A 262 -3.68 -2.57 -13.45
C ALA A 262 -4.64 -3.09 -12.35
N ASP A 263 -4.78 -4.41 -12.23
CA ASP A 263 -5.56 -5.10 -11.19
C ASP A 263 -4.74 -5.50 -9.96
N ALA A 264 -3.44 -5.19 -9.93
CA ALA A 264 -2.59 -5.50 -8.79
C ALA A 264 -3.15 -4.85 -7.51
N GLY A 265 -3.40 -5.67 -6.49
CA GLY A 265 -3.97 -5.23 -5.21
C GLY A 265 -5.50 -5.29 -5.12
N HIS A 266 -6.17 -5.81 -6.14
CA HIS A 266 -7.62 -6.01 -6.10
C HIS A 266 -8.03 -7.45 -5.75
N MET A 267 -7.28 -8.45 -6.24
CA MET A 267 -7.49 -9.87 -5.94
C MET A 267 -6.18 -10.56 -5.55
N PRO A 268 -6.20 -11.54 -4.64
CA PRO A 268 -5.02 -12.33 -4.28
C PRO A 268 -4.54 -13.16 -5.48
N GLU A 269 -3.22 -13.16 -5.70
CA GLU A 269 -2.55 -13.94 -6.73
C GLU A 269 -1.84 -15.16 -6.11
N ALA A 270 -1.98 -16.31 -6.76
CA ALA A 270 -1.31 -17.56 -6.40
C ALA A 270 -0.69 -18.21 -7.63
N ALA A 271 0.50 -18.79 -7.47
CA ALA A 271 1.18 -19.57 -8.51
C ALA A 271 1.22 -21.04 -8.10
N LEU A 272 0.98 -21.93 -9.06
CA LEU A 272 1.02 -23.38 -8.89
C LEU A 272 1.88 -24.00 -10.01
N PRO A 273 3.18 -24.18 -9.77
CA PRO A 273 4.10 -24.79 -10.73
C PRO A 273 3.95 -26.31 -10.75
N LEU A 274 3.92 -26.89 -11.96
CA LEU A 274 3.97 -28.33 -12.22
C LEU A 274 5.38 -28.72 -12.67
N ILE A 275 6.01 -29.61 -11.91
CA ILE A 275 7.37 -30.15 -12.09
C ILE A 275 7.26 -31.65 -12.40
N GLY A 276 8.16 -32.20 -13.22
CA GLY A 276 8.18 -33.63 -13.54
C GLY A 276 8.93 -33.92 -14.83
N GLY A 277 9.17 -35.21 -15.12
CA GLY A 277 9.93 -35.65 -16.30
C GLY A 277 9.26 -35.28 -17.62
N GLN A 278 10.01 -35.31 -18.72
CA GLN A 278 9.41 -35.21 -20.05
C GLN A 278 8.45 -36.40 -20.26
N ALA A 279 7.29 -36.15 -20.87
CA ALA A 279 6.22 -37.13 -21.02
C ALA A 279 5.63 -37.70 -19.71
N ALA A 280 5.94 -37.12 -18.54
CA ALA A 280 5.34 -37.53 -17.27
C ALA A 280 3.84 -37.21 -17.15
N GLY A 281 3.25 -36.44 -18.08
CA GLY A 281 1.83 -36.09 -18.10
C GLY A 281 1.47 -34.72 -17.52
N LYS A 282 2.44 -33.82 -17.29
CA LYS A 282 2.20 -32.47 -16.73
C LYS A 282 1.17 -31.65 -17.51
N THR A 283 1.32 -31.56 -18.83
CA THR A 283 0.42 -30.79 -19.70
C THR A 283 -1.01 -31.35 -19.67
N GLN A 284 -1.15 -32.69 -19.67
CA GLN A 284 -2.44 -33.36 -19.54
C GLN A 284 -3.06 -33.15 -18.15
N LEU A 285 -2.26 -33.22 -17.09
CA LEU A 285 -2.74 -32.93 -15.74
C LEU A 285 -3.22 -31.49 -15.63
N MET A 286 -2.45 -30.51 -16.12
CA MET A 286 -2.85 -29.09 -16.14
C MET A 286 -4.17 -28.87 -16.86
N ALA A 287 -4.35 -29.52 -18.01
CA ALA A 287 -5.59 -29.52 -18.77
C ALA A 287 -6.77 -30.08 -17.95
N ALA A 288 -6.56 -31.25 -17.34
CA ALA A 288 -7.56 -31.95 -16.56
C ALA A 288 -7.94 -31.14 -15.31
N MET A 289 -7.00 -30.41 -14.71
CA MET A 289 -7.27 -29.49 -13.60
C MET A 289 -8.19 -28.34 -14.03
N LEU A 290 -7.94 -27.73 -15.19
CA LEU A 290 -8.79 -26.64 -15.71
C LEU A 290 -10.20 -27.13 -16.04
N LEU A 291 -10.34 -28.28 -16.71
CA LEU A 291 -11.65 -28.90 -16.95
C LEU A 291 -12.36 -29.30 -15.66
N ALA A 292 -11.64 -29.86 -14.67
CA ALA A 292 -12.22 -30.23 -13.39
C ALA A 292 -12.77 -29.02 -12.64
N LEU A 293 -12.06 -27.89 -12.72
CA LEU A 293 -12.52 -26.61 -12.22
C LEU A 293 -13.79 -26.16 -12.97
N GLU A 294 -13.80 -26.18 -14.31
CA GLU A 294 -15.00 -25.78 -15.09
C GLU A 294 -16.22 -26.66 -14.78
N ASN A 295 -16.02 -27.97 -14.67
CA ASN A 295 -17.05 -28.92 -14.29
C ASN A 295 -17.58 -28.64 -12.88
N ALA A 296 -16.69 -28.32 -11.94
CA ALA A 296 -17.08 -27.90 -10.60
C ALA A 296 -17.89 -26.60 -10.63
N ALA A 297 -17.50 -25.61 -11.43
CA ALA A 297 -18.25 -24.36 -11.60
C ALA A 297 -19.66 -24.61 -12.18
N ALA A 298 -19.78 -25.49 -13.18
CA ALA A 298 -21.06 -25.88 -13.76
C ALA A 298 -21.97 -26.61 -12.75
N ALA A 299 -21.38 -27.36 -11.82
CA ALA A 299 -22.08 -28.05 -10.73
C ALA A 299 -22.41 -27.16 -9.51
N GLY A 300 -22.22 -25.83 -9.61
CA GLY A 300 -22.48 -24.87 -8.53
C GLY A 300 -21.28 -24.55 -7.63
N GLY A 301 -20.09 -25.01 -8.00
CA GLY A 301 -18.81 -24.65 -7.39
C GLY A 301 -18.30 -23.26 -7.78
N PRO A 302 -17.04 -22.90 -7.44
CA PRO A 302 -16.50 -21.57 -7.68
C PRO A 302 -16.44 -21.25 -9.18
N ALA A 303 -17.00 -20.11 -9.60
CA ALA A 303 -16.95 -19.67 -10.99
C ALA A 303 -15.52 -19.51 -11.49
N ILE A 304 -15.28 -19.82 -12.77
CA ILE A 304 -13.98 -19.64 -13.41
C ILE A 304 -14.11 -18.68 -14.58
N LYS A 305 -13.16 -17.75 -14.66
CA LYS A 305 -13.01 -16.86 -15.79
C LYS A 305 -11.55 -16.86 -16.24
N LEU A 306 -11.31 -17.21 -17.50
CA LEU A 306 -9.97 -17.11 -18.09
C LEU A 306 -9.54 -15.64 -18.13
N ALA A 307 -8.27 -15.37 -17.79
CA ALA A 307 -7.80 -14.00 -17.52
C ALA A 307 -7.56 -13.18 -18.80
N ASP A 308 -7.20 -13.84 -19.91
CA ASP A 308 -6.89 -13.21 -21.20
C ASP A 308 -7.30 -14.10 -22.40
N ASP A 309 -7.36 -13.48 -23.59
CA ASP A 309 -7.76 -14.15 -24.85
C ASP A 309 -6.76 -15.24 -25.29
N GLU A 310 -5.48 -15.09 -24.91
CA GLU A 310 -4.43 -16.07 -25.15
C GLU A 310 -4.65 -17.35 -24.32
N SER A 311 -4.95 -17.21 -23.02
CA SER A 311 -5.32 -18.35 -22.17
C SER A 311 -6.58 -19.04 -22.68
N HIS A 312 -7.52 -18.28 -23.26
CA HIS A 312 -8.74 -18.83 -23.83
C HIS A 312 -8.48 -19.70 -25.07
N SER A 313 -7.71 -19.22 -26.03
CA SER A 313 -7.41 -19.99 -27.26
C SER A 313 -6.59 -21.24 -26.96
N ASN A 314 -5.60 -21.14 -26.07
CA ASN A 314 -4.78 -22.30 -25.68
C ASN A 314 -5.58 -23.35 -24.92
N TYR A 315 -6.48 -22.92 -24.03
CA TYR A 315 -7.33 -23.83 -23.29
C TYR A 315 -8.26 -24.62 -24.22
N GLN A 316 -8.80 -23.99 -25.27
CA GLN A 316 -9.62 -24.70 -26.27
C GLN A 316 -8.84 -25.81 -26.99
N VAL A 317 -7.59 -25.54 -27.39
CA VAL A 317 -6.72 -26.56 -28.01
C VAL A 317 -6.45 -27.70 -27.04
N LEU A 318 -6.17 -27.36 -25.78
CA LEU A 318 -5.84 -28.32 -24.75
C LEU A 318 -7.06 -29.21 -24.37
N ARG A 319 -8.26 -28.64 -24.42
CA ARG A 319 -9.52 -29.36 -24.22
C ARG A 319 -9.76 -30.40 -25.31
N GLU A 320 -9.54 -30.03 -26.57
CA GLU A 320 -9.69 -30.99 -27.68
C GLU A 320 -8.66 -32.12 -27.62
N VAL A 321 -7.43 -31.80 -27.20
CA VAL A 321 -6.37 -32.79 -26.99
C VAL A 321 -6.73 -33.82 -25.91
N LEU A 322 -7.30 -33.39 -24.79
CA LEU A 322 -7.78 -34.32 -23.75
C LEU A 322 -8.94 -35.21 -24.22
N ARG A 323 -9.85 -34.69 -25.04
CA ARG A 323 -11.01 -35.43 -25.54
C ARG A 323 -10.66 -36.51 -26.56
N MET A 324 -9.57 -36.34 -27.30
CA MET A 324 -9.18 -37.29 -28.34
C MET A 324 -8.62 -38.62 -27.82
N GLN A 325 -8.64 -38.90 -26.50
CA GLN A 325 -8.09 -40.11 -25.85
C GLN A 325 -6.65 -40.48 -26.28
N GLY A 326 -5.94 -39.56 -26.90
CA GLY A 326 -4.61 -39.81 -27.44
C GLY A 326 -3.58 -39.35 -26.44
N HIS A 327 -2.90 -40.30 -25.80
CA HIS A 327 -1.69 -40.02 -25.03
C HIS A 327 -0.76 -39.15 -25.88
N THR A 328 -0.72 -37.86 -25.59
CA THR A 328 0.06 -36.92 -26.38
C THR A 328 1.53 -37.28 -26.27
N ARG A 329 2.12 -37.73 -27.39
CA ARG A 329 3.57 -37.77 -27.57
C ARG A 329 4.15 -36.41 -27.21
N ALA A 330 5.38 -36.43 -26.68
CA ALA A 330 6.12 -35.27 -26.19
C ALA A 330 5.82 -33.99 -26.98
N THR A 331 5.39 -32.95 -26.27
CA THR A 331 4.85 -31.69 -26.82
C THR A 331 5.81 -31.06 -27.83
N GLN A 332 5.60 -31.29 -29.13
CA GLN A 332 6.50 -30.85 -30.22
C GLN A 332 6.31 -29.38 -30.65
N LYS A 333 5.36 -28.64 -30.08
CA LYS A 333 5.15 -27.21 -30.39
C LYS A 333 5.00 -26.39 -29.11
N ALA A 334 5.55 -25.17 -29.15
CA ALA A 334 5.56 -24.20 -28.08
C ALA A 334 4.13 -23.77 -27.69
N LEU A 335 3.46 -24.57 -26.85
CA LEU A 335 2.30 -24.10 -26.13
C LEU A 335 2.76 -23.05 -25.09
N PRO A 336 1.99 -21.97 -24.88
CA PRO A 336 2.33 -20.95 -23.89
C PRO A 336 2.48 -21.54 -22.49
N ARG A 337 3.49 -21.04 -21.78
CA ARG A 337 4.08 -21.64 -20.57
C ARG A 337 3.25 -21.46 -19.30
N ALA A 338 2.15 -20.70 -19.39
CA ALA A 338 1.36 -20.26 -18.24
C ALA A 338 -0.11 -20.06 -18.60
N HIS A 339 -1.02 -20.56 -17.77
CA HIS A 339 -2.45 -20.26 -17.87
C HIS A 339 -2.92 -19.54 -16.62
N SER A 340 -3.56 -18.40 -16.83
CA SER A 340 -4.06 -17.55 -15.75
C SER A 340 -5.58 -17.57 -15.75
N PHE A 341 -6.19 -17.87 -14.59
CA PHE A 341 -7.64 -17.85 -14.45
C PHE A 341 -8.05 -17.24 -13.11
N VAL A 342 -9.20 -16.58 -13.12
CA VAL A 342 -9.85 -16.05 -11.94
C VAL A 342 -10.81 -17.12 -11.41
N LEU A 343 -10.62 -17.53 -10.15
CA LEU A 343 -11.45 -18.49 -9.44
C LEU A 343 -12.31 -17.81 -8.38
N GLY A 344 -13.60 -18.11 -8.37
CA GLY A 344 -14.59 -17.58 -7.43
C GLY A 344 -15.47 -16.48 -8.02
N SER A 345 -16.39 -15.96 -7.21
CA SER A 345 -17.32 -14.90 -7.61
C SER A 345 -17.32 -13.74 -6.60
N GLY A 346 -17.20 -12.50 -7.07
CA GLY A 346 -17.36 -11.31 -6.24
C GLY A 346 -16.20 -11.11 -5.27
N ARG A 347 -16.45 -11.21 -3.95
CA ARG A 347 -15.45 -10.88 -2.92
C ARG A 347 -14.41 -11.98 -2.67
N SER A 348 -14.59 -13.15 -3.25
CA SER A 348 -13.68 -14.31 -3.09
C SER A 348 -12.91 -14.64 -4.37
N GLU A 349 -12.90 -13.74 -5.36
CA GLU A 349 -12.12 -13.90 -6.59
C GLU A 349 -10.62 -13.98 -6.27
N ARG A 350 -9.92 -14.93 -6.91
CA ARG A 350 -8.48 -15.13 -6.81
C ARG A 350 -7.91 -15.37 -8.19
N LEU A 351 -6.77 -14.77 -8.49
CA LEU A 351 -6.05 -15.04 -9.74
C LEU A 351 -5.07 -16.20 -9.49
N ILE A 352 -5.24 -17.29 -10.22
CA ILE A 352 -4.39 -18.47 -10.13
C ILE A 352 -3.62 -18.59 -11.44
N HIS A 353 -2.31 -18.79 -11.33
CA HIS A 353 -1.42 -19.03 -12.44
C HIS A 353 -0.90 -20.47 -12.39
N LEU A 354 -1.25 -21.28 -13.39
CA LEU A 354 -0.71 -22.62 -13.60
C LEU A 354 0.50 -22.54 -14.52
N PHE A 355 1.61 -23.18 -14.13
CA PHE A 355 2.82 -23.22 -14.95
C PHE A 355 3.22 -24.66 -15.25
N ASP A 356 3.39 -24.99 -16.52
CA ASP A 356 4.01 -26.26 -16.94
C ASP A 356 5.52 -26.02 -17.08
N THR A 357 6.32 -26.54 -16.13
CA THR A 357 7.77 -26.50 -16.24
C THR A 357 8.23 -27.67 -17.09
N ALA A 358 8.60 -27.42 -18.35
CA ALA A 358 9.15 -28.46 -19.21
C ALA A 358 10.48 -28.96 -18.60
N GLY A 359 10.45 -30.17 -18.02
CA GLY A 359 11.49 -30.78 -17.19
C GLY A 359 12.89 -31.01 -17.82
N GLU A 360 13.18 -30.43 -18.98
CA GLU A 360 14.46 -30.58 -19.68
C GLU A 360 15.13 -29.25 -20.04
N ARG A 361 14.52 -28.09 -19.72
CA ARG A 361 15.02 -26.79 -20.17
C ARG A 361 15.61 -25.90 -19.06
N PHE A 362 16.14 -26.53 -18.02
CA PHE A 362 16.85 -25.84 -16.93
C PHE A 362 18.22 -25.23 -17.34
N VAL A 363 18.56 -25.23 -18.64
CA VAL A 363 19.89 -24.85 -19.14
C VAL A 363 19.94 -23.43 -19.75
N ASN A 364 18.81 -22.85 -20.19
CA ASN A 364 18.83 -21.56 -20.90
C ASN A 364 18.37 -20.38 -20.03
N ARG A 365 19.28 -19.40 -19.87
CA ARG A 365 19.12 -18.14 -19.11
C ARG A 365 17.91 -17.28 -19.51
N GLU A 366 17.29 -17.52 -20.67
CA GLU A 366 16.11 -16.79 -21.15
C GLU A 366 14.76 -17.35 -20.62
N GLU A 367 14.74 -18.51 -19.95
CA GLU A 367 13.52 -19.14 -19.40
C GLU A 367 13.20 -18.74 -17.96
N THR A 368 13.53 -17.50 -17.59
CA THR A 368 13.54 -17.07 -16.19
C THR A 368 12.15 -16.81 -15.59
N ASP A 369 11.09 -16.68 -16.41
CA ASP A 369 9.75 -16.32 -15.91
C ASP A 369 9.07 -17.47 -15.17
N ALA A 370 8.97 -18.66 -15.76
CA ALA A 370 8.37 -19.85 -15.11
C ALA A 370 9.09 -20.22 -13.80
N LEU A 371 10.41 -20.04 -13.76
CA LEU A 371 11.28 -20.32 -12.60
C LEU A 371 11.11 -19.29 -11.48
N ARG A 372 10.78 -18.03 -11.79
CA ARG A 372 10.59 -16.99 -10.77
C ARG A 372 9.22 -17.08 -10.09
N TYR A 373 8.21 -17.68 -10.72
CA TYR A 373 6.92 -17.97 -10.07
C TYR A 373 7.04 -18.99 -8.92
N ALA A 374 8.04 -19.87 -8.95
CA ALA A 374 8.31 -20.82 -7.87
C ALA A 374 8.59 -20.12 -6.52
N ARG A 375 9.16 -18.90 -6.53
CA ARG A 375 9.36 -18.08 -5.32
C ARG A 375 8.05 -17.73 -4.62
N ALA A 376 6.99 -17.53 -5.39
CA ALA A 376 5.68 -17.11 -4.90
C ALA A 376 4.73 -18.29 -4.63
N ALA A 377 5.12 -19.50 -5.05
CA ALA A 377 4.31 -20.71 -4.94
C ALA A 377 4.27 -21.23 -3.50
N ARG A 378 3.05 -21.39 -2.96
CA ARG A 378 2.82 -22.05 -1.66
C ARG A 378 2.52 -23.54 -1.79
N THR A 379 2.08 -23.94 -2.97
CA THR A 379 1.87 -25.33 -3.33
C THR A 379 2.70 -25.58 -4.59
N ILE A 380 3.47 -26.66 -4.60
CA ILE A 380 4.20 -27.15 -5.78
C ILE A 380 3.59 -28.49 -6.14
N VAL A 381 3.42 -28.74 -7.44
CA VAL A 381 2.96 -30.04 -7.95
C VAL A 381 4.15 -30.77 -8.56
N PHE A 382 4.42 -31.99 -8.08
CA PHE A 382 5.36 -32.91 -8.71
C PHE A 382 4.61 -34.05 -9.37
N VAL A 383 4.75 -34.17 -10.69
CA VAL A 383 4.13 -35.20 -11.51
C VAL A 383 5.11 -36.36 -11.65
N LEU A 384 4.80 -37.46 -10.98
CA LEU A 384 5.59 -38.69 -10.95
C LEU A 384 4.95 -39.70 -11.90
N ASP A 385 5.71 -40.15 -12.88
CA ASP A 385 5.29 -41.23 -13.79
C ASP A 385 5.88 -42.57 -13.32
N PRO A 386 5.07 -43.50 -12.79
CA PRO A 386 5.54 -44.81 -12.36
C PRO A 386 6.26 -45.60 -13.44
N MET A 387 5.86 -45.41 -14.71
CA MET A 387 6.43 -46.13 -15.85
C MET A 387 7.87 -45.71 -16.17
N SER A 388 8.38 -44.64 -15.58
CA SER A 388 9.80 -44.27 -15.71
C SER A 388 10.73 -45.07 -14.80
N VAL A 389 10.19 -45.76 -13.79
CA VAL A 389 10.96 -46.52 -12.81
C VAL A 389 11.21 -47.93 -13.33
N LYS A 390 12.47 -48.39 -13.30
CA LYS A 390 12.80 -49.76 -13.75
C LYS A 390 12.10 -50.85 -12.95
N ALA A 391 11.93 -50.64 -11.65
CA ALA A 391 11.25 -51.57 -10.75
C ALA A 391 9.77 -51.81 -11.17
N PHE A 392 9.10 -50.78 -11.71
CA PHE A 392 7.74 -50.92 -12.23
C PHE A 392 7.67 -51.96 -13.35
N TRP A 393 8.58 -51.88 -14.33
CA TRP A 393 8.62 -52.83 -15.43
C TRP A 393 9.04 -54.23 -15.00
N ALA A 394 9.94 -54.35 -14.01
CA ALA A 394 10.30 -55.65 -13.44
C ALA A 394 9.11 -56.34 -12.77
N ALA A 395 8.25 -55.57 -12.07
CA ALA A 395 7.02 -56.09 -11.48
C ALA A 395 5.97 -56.42 -12.55
N LEU A 396 5.86 -55.61 -13.61
CA LEU A 396 4.91 -55.84 -14.70
C LEU A 396 5.28 -57.05 -15.58
N ASP A 397 6.56 -57.24 -15.89
CA ASP A 397 7.04 -58.39 -16.67
C ASP A 397 6.79 -59.72 -15.92
N ALA A 398 6.56 -59.68 -14.60
CA ALA A 398 6.17 -60.82 -13.77
C ALA A 398 4.64 -61.04 -13.67
N ALA A 399 3.82 -60.08 -14.11
CA ALA A 399 2.36 -60.12 -14.03
C ALA A 399 1.72 -60.56 -15.37
N PRO A 400 0.73 -61.46 -15.36
CA PRO A 400 0.01 -61.84 -16.57
C PRO A 400 -0.95 -60.70 -16.99
N GLY A 401 -0.64 -60.01 -18.10
CA GLY A 401 -1.46 -58.94 -18.65
C GLY A 401 -1.10 -58.57 -20.10
N PRO A 402 -1.94 -57.77 -20.79
CA PRO A 402 -1.61 -57.26 -22.12
C PRO A 402 -0.34 -56.39 -22.09
N PRO A 403 0.47 -56.40 -23.16
CA PRO A 403 1.73 -55.65 -23.18
C PRO A 403 1.47 -54.14 -23.17
N LEU A 404 2.00 -53.46 -22.17
CA LEU A 404 1.96 -52.00 -22.06
C LEU A 404 3.03 -51.37 -22.96
N ASP A 405 2.66 -50.33 -23.73
CA ASP A 405 3.60 -49.64 -24.62
C ASP A 405 4.65 -48.86 -23.82
N ARG A 406 5.90 -49.32 -23.86
CA ARG A 406 7.05 -48.68 -23.19
C ARG A 406 7.33 -47.27 -23.70
N THR A 407 6.89 -46.91 -24.92
CA THR A 407 7.08 -45.56 -25.47
C THR A 407 6.25 -44.49 -24.77
N LEU A 408 5.27 -44.89 -23.97
CA LEU A 408 4.47 -43.99 -23.14
C LEU A 408 5.22 -43.55 -21.87
N ALA A 409 6.28 -44.23 -21.45
CA ALA A 409 7.01 -43.88 -20.24
C ALA A 409 7.79 -42.56 -20.37
N SER A 410 7.90 -41.82 -19.26
CA SER A 410 8.86 -40.73 -19.12
C SER A 410 10.29 -41.25 -19.33
N THR A 411 11.10 -40.43 -20.01
CA THR A 411 12.46 -40.77 -20.47
C THR A 411 13.49 -40.74 -19.34
N VAL A 412 13.20 -40.05 -18.24
CA VAL A 412 14.10 -39.81 -17.11
C VAL A 412 13.49 -40.36 -15.83
N ASP A 413 14.33 -40.92 -14.96
CA ASP A 413 13.95 -41.42 -13.65
C ASP A 413 13.43 -40.29 -12.75
N PRO A 414 12.38 -40.50 -11.93
CA PRO A 414 11.83 -39.47 -11.06
C PRO A 414 12.84 -38.86 -10.08
N GLU A 415 13.82 -39.64 -9.58
CA GLU A 415 14.87 -39.14 -8.68
C GLU A 415 15.79 -38.12 -9.39
N ASP A 416 16.17 -38.44 -10.63
CA ASP A 416 17.03 -37.60 -11.47
C ASP A 416 16.33 -36.33 -11.95
N VAL A 417 15.00 -36.28 -11.93
CA VAL A 417 14.22 -35.07 -12.22
C VAL A 417 14.02 -34.23 -10.96
N TYR A 418 13.72 -34.87 -9.84
CA TYR A 418 13.36 -34.18 -8.61
C TYR A 418 14.52 -33.35 -8.07
N ALA A 419 15.70 -33.95 -7.90
CA ALA A 419 16.83 -33.27 -7.27
C ALA A 419 17.27 -31.99 -8.02
N PRO A 420 17.47 -32.00 -9.35
CA PRO A 420 17.80 -30.77 -10.09
C PRO A 420 16.68 -29.73 -10.08
N SER A 421 15.42 -30.18 -10.14
CA SER A 421 14.27 -29.27 -10.11
C SER A 421 14.18 -28.54 -8.78
N ILE A 422 14.32 -29.24 -7.66
CA ILE A 422 14.29 -28.65 -6.33
C ILE A 422 15.52 -27.79 -6.07
N GLN A 423 16.71 -28.23 -6.49
CA GLN A 423 17.92 -27.41 -6.39
C GLN A 423 17.76 -26.08 -7.14
N THR A 424 17.12 -26.09 -8.30
CA THR A 424 16.82 -24.86 -9.06
C THR A 424 15.83 -23.96 -8.32
N VAL A 425 14.78 -24.56 -7.73
CA VAL A 425 13.78 -23.83 -6.94
C VAL A 425 14.39 -23.24 -5.66
N ASP A 426 15.27 -23.97 -4.99
CA ASP A 426 15.98 -23.56 -3.77
C ASP A 426 17.06 -22.50 -4.04
N ALA A 427 17.83 -22.64 -5.13
CA ALA A 427 18.77 -21.60 -5.58
C ALA A 427 18.08 -20.25 -5.85
N MET A 428 16.77 -20.30 -6.09
CA MET A 428 15.93 -19.12 -6.25
C MET A 428 15.32 -18.65 -4.92
N ASN A 429 15.74 -19.12 -3.74
CA ASN A 429 15.20 -18.74 -2.44
C ASN A 429 13.68 -18.96 -2.30
N ALA A 430 13.11 -19.96 -2.99
CA ALA A 430 11.74 -20.35 -2.73
C ALA A 430 11.63 -20.98 -1.32
N PRO A 431 10.61 -20.65 -0.53
CA PRO A 431 10.53 -21.10 0.86
C PRO A 431 9.99 -22.55 0.95
N LEU A 432 10.76 -23.55 0.48
CA LEU A 432 10.35 -24.96 0.40
C LEU A 432 9.75 -25.49 1.71
N LYS A 433 10.43 -25.23 2.84
CA LYS A 433 9.99 -25.61 4.20
C LYS A 433 8.70 -24.94 4.67
N ARG A 434 8.16 -23.97 3.94
CA ARG A 434 6.88 -23.29 4.18
C ARG A 434 5.87 -23.53 3.06
N SER A 435 6.27 -24.32 2.06
CA SER A 435 5.45 -24.71 0.93
C SER A 435 5.01 -26.17 1.10
N ARG A 436 3.95 -26.53 0.39
CA ARG A 436 3.39 -27.87 0.35
C ARG A 436 3.70 -28.52 -1.00
N LEU A 437 3.86 -29.83 -1.01
CA LEU A 437 4.09 -30.62 -2.22
C LEU A 437 2.91 -31.55 -2.48
N ALA A 438 2.29 -31.41 -3.65
CA ALA A 438 1.34 -32.37 -4.19
C ALA A 438 2.10 -33.32 -5.12
N VAL A 439 2.18 -34.60 -4.78
CA VAL A 439 2.76 -35.61 -5.66
C VAL A 439 1.63 -36.27 -6.44
N ALA A 440 1.52 -35.92 -7.72
CA ALA A 440 0.58 -36.50 -8.65
C ALA A 440 1.22 -37.71 -9.34
N ILE A 441 0.86 -38.91 -8.88
CA ILE A 441 1.17 -40.16 -9.55
C ILE A 441 0.31 -40.21 -10.81
N SER A 442 0.93 -40.04 -11.97
CA SER A 442 0.23 -39.89 -13.24
C SER A 442 -0.09 -41.23 -13.91
N LYS A 443 -0.89 -41.17 -14.97
CA LYS A 443 -1.23 -42.29 -15.86
C LYS A 443 -1.92 -43.45 -15.14
N THR A 444 -2.63 -43.16 -14.06
CA THR A 444 -3.26 -44.22 -13.26
C THR A 444 -4.39 -44.91 -14.02
N ASP A 445 -4.99 -44.28 -15.03
CA ASP A 445 -5.88 -44.93 -16.00
C ASP A 445 -5.24 -46.15 -16.66
N LEU A 446 -3.97 -46.05 -17.07
CA LEU A 446 -3.22 -47.16 -17.65
C LEU A 446 -2.91 -48.24 -16.62
N LEU A 447 -2.54 -47.84 -15.40
CA LEU A 447 -2.27 -48.80 -14.32
C LEU A 447 -3.56 -49.53 -13.89
N ALA A 448 -4.69 -48.84 -13.86
CA ALA A 448 -6.01 -49.41 -13.55
C ALA A 448 -6.41 -50.48 -14.57
N ALA A 449 -6.24 -50.19 -15.86
CA ALA A 449 -6.55 -51.12 -16.95
C ALA A 449 -5.75 -52.43 -16.89
N HIS A 450 -4.59 -52.41 -16.21
CA HIS A 450 -3.72 -53.58 -16.04
C HIS A 450 -3.77 -54.17 -14.61
N GLY A 451 -4.68 -53.70 -13.75
CA GLY A 451 -4.83 -54.20 -12.38
C GLY A 451 -3.65 -53.89 -11.46
N LEU A 452 -2.83 -52.89 -11.79
CA LEU A 452 -1.60 -52.53 -11.06
C LEU A 452 -1.82 -51.45 -9.98
N LEU A 453 -3.07 -51.07 -9.75
CA LEU A 453 -3.43 -50.06 -8.75
C LEU A 453 -3.91 -50.72 -7.44
N PRO A 454 -3.62 -50.10 -6.29
CA PRO A 454 -4.24 -50.49 -5.03
C PRO A 454 -5.76 -50.29 -5.05
N GLU A 455 -6.50 -51.16 -4.33
CA GLU A 455 -7.98 -51.12 -4.27
C GLU A 455 -8.56 -49.78 -3.76
N THR A 456 -7.81 -49.01 -2.97
CA THR A 456 -8.25 -47.69 -2.48
C THR A 456 -7.30 -46.58 -2.92
N LEU A 457 -7.78 -45.73 -3.82
CA LEU A 457 -7.00 -44.66 -4.45
C LEU A 457 -6.97 -43.34 -3.68
N ASP A 458 -7.70 -43.23 -2.57
CA ASP A 458 -7.85 -41.95 -1.82
C ASP A 458 -6.96 -41.86 -0.57
N ASP A 459 -6.10 -42.85 -0.33
CA ASP A 459 -5.24 -42.89 0.84
C ASP A 459 -3.79 -42.53 0.48
N SER A 460 -3.39 -41.32 0.89
CA SER A 460 -2.02 -40.83 0.71
C SER A 460 -0.98 -41.69 1.43
N ALA A 461 -1.32 -42.34 2.55
CA ALA A 461 -0.40 -43.22 3.26
C ALA A 461 -0.14 -44.50 2.46
N ARG A 462 -1.18 -45.07 1.82
CA ARG A 462 -1.01 -46.21 0.92
C ARG A 462 -0.21 -45.86 -0.33
N ALA A 463 -0.46 -44.70 -0.93
CA ALA A 463 0.33 -44.21 -2.07
C ALA A 463 1.81 -44.06 -1.71
N ARG A 464 2.09 -43.54 -0.52
CA ARG A 464 3.44 -43.46 0.04
C ARG A 464 4.07 -44.85 0.21
N THR A 465 3.35 -45.81 0.79
CA THR A 465 3.84 -47.19 0.98
C THR A 465 4.15 -47.84 -0.37
N TRP A 466 3.25 -47.71 -1.34
CA TRP A 466 3.43 -48.25 -2.69
C TRP A 466 4.69 -47.69 -3.38
N LEU A 467 4.90 -46.37 -3.31
CA LEU A 467 6.12 -45.74 -3.82
C LEU A 467 7.39 -46.25 -3.11
N CYS A 468 7.33 -46.46 -1.79
CA CYS A 468 8.48 -46.91 -0.99
C CYS A 468 8.82 -48.39 -1.16
N GLU A 469 7.82 -49.25 -1.23
CA GLU A 469 7.97 -50.70 -1.09
C GLU A 469 7.91 -51.44 -2.42
N GLU A 470 7.03 -51.01 -3.33
CA GLU A 470 6.88 -51.68 -4.63
C GLU A 470 7.72 -51.02 -5.73
N LEU A 471 7.80 -49.69 -5.73
CA LEU A 471 8.59 -48.94 -6.72
C LEU A 471 10.03 -48.65 -6.27
N GLY A 472 10.36 -48.92 -5.01
CA GLY A 472 11.71 -48.73 -4.48
C GLY A 472 12.15 -47.27 -4.32
N LEU A 473 11.24 -46.30 -4.43
CA LEU A 473 11.51 -44.85 -4.37
C LEU A 473 11.55 -44.29 -2.94
N ARG A 474 12.02 -45.10 -1.98
CA ARG A 474 12.02 -44.73 -0.54
C ARG A 474 12.86 -43.47 -0.28
N ASN A 475 14.01 -43.36 -0.93
CA ASN A 475 14.90 -42.21 -0.77
C ASN A 475 14.24 -40.93 -1.31
N LEU A 476 13.61 -41.00 -2.48
CA LEU A 476 12.85 -39.90 -3.06
C LEU A 476 11.74 -39.40 -2.12
N VAL A 477 10.92 -40.32 -1.62
CA VAL A 477 9.81 -40.02 -0.69
C VAL A 477 10.33 -39.33 0.57
N GLN A 478 11.40 -39.87 1.18
CA GLN A 478 12.00 -39.28 2.38
C GLN A 478 12.58 -37.89 2.11
N THR A 479 13.17 -37.67 0.93
CA THR A 479 13.71 -36.37 0.53
C THR A 479 12.60 -35.35 0.36
N MET A 480 11.50 -35.73 -0.30
CA MET A 480 10.30 -34.88 -0.45
C MET A 480 9.72 -34.47 0.91
N GLU A 481 9.55 -35.43 1.82
CA GLU A 481 9.03 -35.20 3.17
C GLU A 481 9.98 -34.36 4.03
N HIS A 482 11.29 -34.44 3.74
CA HIS A 482 12.26 -33.57 4.36
C HIS A 482 12.13 -32.14 3.84
N ASP A 483 12.09 -31.92 2.52
CA ASP A 483 12.21 -30.58 1.91
C ASP A 483 11.00 -29.68 2.15
N PHE A 484 9.80 -30.25 2.29
CA PHE A 484 8.53 -29.51 2.35
C PHE A 484 7.85 -29.56 3.72
N GLN A 485 6.93 -28.62 3.96
CA GLN A 485 6.16 -28.59 5.20
C GLN A 485 5.11 -29.71 5.28
N GLU A 486 4.45 -29.98 4.15
CA GLU A 486 3.39 -30.97 4.01
C GLU A 486 3.55 -31.59 2.62
N VAL A 487 3.59 -32.92 2.56
CA VAL A 487 3.62 -33.69 1.32
C VAL A 487 2.40 -34.58 1.28
N ARG A 488 1.69 -34.59 0.15
CA ARG A 488 0.54 -35.48 -0.07
C ARG A 488 0.61 -36.14 -1.43
N TYR A 489 0.33 -37.43 -1.44
CA TYR A 489 0.40 -38.29 -2.63
C TYR A 489 -1.00 -38.56 -3.17
N PHE A 490 -1.15 -38.44 -4.49
CA PHE A 490 -2.42 -38.61 -5.19
C PHE A 490 -2.23 -39.48 -6.42
N TYR A 491 -3.06 -40.51 -6.56
CA TYR A 491 -3.26 -41.18 -7.84
C TYR A 491 -4.08 -40.27 -8.74
N THR A 492 -3.61 -39.99 -9.96
CA THR A 492 -4.26 -39.05 -10.88
C THR A 492 -4.39 -39.64 -12.29
N ALA A 493 -5.63 -39.72 -12.76
CA ALA A 493 -5.97 -40.11 -14.13
C ALA A 493 -6.35 -38.83 -14.90
N ALA A 494 -5.43 -38.30 -15.71
CA ALA A 494 -5.64 -37.09 -16.49
C ALA A 494 -6.42 -37.38 -17.79
N VAL A 495 -7.60 -37.99 -17.65
CA VAL A 495 -8.50 -38.38 -18.75
C VAL A 495 -9.88 -37.73 -18.54
N ALA A 496 -10.59 -37.54 -19.66
CA ALA A 496 -11.96 -37.05 -19.66
C ALA A 496 -12.87 -38.04 -20.40
N ASP A 497 -14.12 -38.18 -19.95
CA ASP A 497 -15.15 -38.94 -20.67
C ASP A 497 -15.68 -38.18 -21.90
N GLU A 498 -16.59 -38.80 -22.66
CA GLU A 498 -17.17 -38.22 -23.88
C GLU A 498 -17.93 -36.90 -23.59
N GLU A 499 -18.52 -36.82 -22.40
CA GLU A 499 -19.19 -35.64 -21.83
C GLU A 499 -18.23 -34.59 -21.24
N ALA A 500 -16.91 -34.76 -21.41
CA ALA A 500 -15.84 -33.89 -20.90
C ALA A 500 -15.78 -33.78 -19.36
N ARG A 501 -16.31 -34.78 -18.64
CA ARG A 501 -16.12 -34.93 -17.20
C ARG A 501 -14.77 -35.58 -16.93
N VAL A 502 -14.02 -34.95 -16.04
CA VAL A 502 -12.70 -35.41 -15.63
C VAL A 502 -12.85 -36.45 -14.53
N ASP A 503 -11.94 -37.42 -14.49
CA ASP A 503 -11.88 -38.42 -13.43
C ASP A 503 -11.87 -37.77 -12.02
N ALA A 504 -12.60 -38.39 -11.08
CA ALA A 504 -12.78 -37.87 -9.73
C ALA A 504 -11.46 -37.68 -8.96
N SER A 505 -10.41 -38.44 -9.32
CA SER A 505 -9.07 -38.27 -8.77
C SER A 505 -8.51 -36.85 -8.96
N VAL A 506 -8.72 -36.26 -10.13
CA VAL A 506 -8.22 -34.91 -10.45
C VAL A 506 -8.98 -33.85 -9.66
N GLY A 507 -10.29 -34.02 -9.46
CA GLY A 507 -11.10 -33.11 -8.64
C GLY A 507 -10.56 -32.97 -7.22
N ARG A 508 -10.31 -34.10 -6.54
CA ARG A 508 -9.72 -34.11 -5.17
C ARG A 508 -8.32 -33.52 -5.14
N PHE A 509 -7.51 -33.83 -6.14
CA PHE A 509 -6.17 -33.30 -6.29
C PHE A 509 -6.18 -31.76 -6.40
N VAL A 510 -7.05 -31.21 -7.25
CA VAL A 510 -7.23 -29.76 -7.42
C VAL A 510 -7.70 -29.10 -6.13
N GLU A 511 -8.69 -29.70 -5.44
CA GLU A 511 -9.21 -29.17 -4.19
C GLU A 511 -8.09 -29.02 -3.14
N TRP A 512 -7.24 -30.03 -2.97
CA TRP A 512 -6.11 -29.93 -2.04
C TRP A 512 -5.07 -28.91 -2.50
N CYS A 513 -4.73 -28.88 -3.80
CA CYS A 513 -3.74 -27.93 -4.32
C CYS A 513 -4.14 -26.47 -4.09
N LEU A 514 -5.44 -26.18 -4.20
CA LEU A 514 -6.02 -24.84 -4.08
C LEU A 514 -6.55 -24.55 -2.66
N ARG A 515 -6.49 -25.52 -1.74
CA ARG A 515 -6.81 -25.33 -0.32
C ARG A 515 -5.86 -24.30 0.27
N GLU A 516 -6.34 -23.42 1.14
CA GLU A 516 -5.45 -22.51 1.88
C GLU A 516 -4.90 -23.18 3.13
#